data_AF-A0A2H1VLE1-F1
#
_entry.id   AF-A0A2H1VLE1-F1
#
_cell.length_a   1.000
_cell.length_b   1.000
_cell.length_c   1.000
_cell.angle_alpha   90.00
_cell.angle_beta   90.00
_cell.angle_gamma   90.00
#
_symmetry.space_group_name_H-M   'P 1'
#
loop_
_entity.id
_entity.type
_entity.pdbx_description
1 polymer ?
#
loop_
_entity_poly.entity_id
_entity_poly.type
_entity_poly.pdbx_seq_one_letter_code
_entity_poly.pdbx_strand_id
1 'polypeptide(L)'
;MLSAYSRRNAFTRISRTVSYATAAGTEAVTKPKTAIVMLNMGGPTNIDEVGDYLHRIMTDRDMIQLPVQGKLGPWIASRRTEDVQKKYMEIGGGSPILKWTNSQGHLLVQALDKLHPETAPHKHYVCFRYVPPFTHDAFTALENDGVERAVIFSQYPQYSCATTGSSLNAIADFYQNRPVPKHIKFSLIERWASHPLLAKVFAERIREKLEVFDDKVRDDVVILFTAHSLPLK
;
A
#
# COMPACT_ATOMS: atom_id res chain seq x y z
N MET A 1 11.56 -75.32 -19.97
CA MET A 1 12.74 -75.65 -19.16
C MET A 1 12.58 -75.02 -17.78
N LEU A 2 12.47 -75.88 -16.75
CA LEU A 2 12.94 -75.78 -15.36
C LEU A 2 12.73 -74.45 -14.59
N SER A 3 11.89 -74.40 -13.55
CA SER A 3 12.08 -74.94 -12.16
C SER A 3 12.62 -73.84 -11.21
N ALA A 4 11.82 -73.36 -10.26
CA ALA A 4 11.87 -73.64 -8.79
C ALA A 4 12.48 -72.46 -7.98
N TYR A 5 11.73 -71.87 -7.05
CA TYR A 5 11.65 -72.20 -5.61
C TYR A 5 12.93 -71.85 -4.83
N SER A 6 12.87 -70.91 -3.86
CA SER A 6 13.17 -71.14 -2.43
C SER A 6 13.45 -69.87 -1.59
N ARG A 7 12.57 -69.67 -0.59
CA ARG A 7 12.73 -69.31 0.84
C ARG A 7 13.89 -68.41 1.38
N ARG A 8 13.44 -67.34 2.07
CA ARG A 8 13.69 -66.88 3.48
C ARG A 8 15.11 -66.86 4.06
N ASN A 9 15.57 -65.67 4.51
CA ASN A 9 15.75 -65.25 5.93
C ASN A 9 16.66 -64.00 6.01
N ALA A 10 16.16 -62.88 6.54
CA ALA A 10 16.46 -62.34 7.88
C ALA A 10 17.76 -61.53 7.96
N PHE A 11 17.65 -60.21 8.14
CA PHE A 11 18.41 -59.48 9.17
C PHE A 11 17.74 -58.15 9.47
N THR A 12 17.32 -58.05 10.72
CA THR A 12 16.72 -56.93 11.45
C THR A 12 17.65 -55.72 11.50
N ARG A 13 17.15 -54.54 11.12
CA ARG A 13 17.66 -53.26 11.63
C ARG A 13 16.53 -52.50 12.29
N ILE A 14 16.60 -52.42 13.61
CA ILE A 14 15.76 -51.58 14.45
C ILE A 14 16.19 -50.13 14.18
N SER A 15 15.29 -49.34 13.59
CA SER A 15 15.37 -47.88 13.65
C SER A 15 14.13 -47.38 14.35
N ARG A 16 14.31 -46.86 15.57
CA ARG A 16 13.25 -46.21 16.35
C ARG A 16 12.99 -44.85 15.72
N THR A 17 11.91 -44.72 14.96
CA THR A 17 11.38 -43.41 14.56
C THR A 17 10.35 -42.99 15.61
N VAL A 18 10.69 -41.95 16.39
CA VAL A 18 9.75 -41.28 17.28
C VAL A 18 8.75 -40.53 16.41
N SER A 19 7.49 -40.94 16.45
CA SER A 19 6.38 -40.26 15.79
C SER A 19 6.01 -39.03 16.63
N TYR A 20 6.34 -37.83 16.13
CA TYR A 20 5.66 -36.61 16.55
C TYR A 20 4.47 -36.42 15.63
N ALA A 21 3.30 -36.85 16.08
CA ALA A 21 2.05 -36.42 15.50
C ALA A 21 1.82 -34.95 15.88
N THR A 22 2.18 -34.02 15.00
CA THR A 22 1.71 -32.65 15.09
C THR A 22 0.28 -32.61 14.53
N ALA A 23 -0.68 -32.39 15.42
CA ALA A 23 -2.02 -31.96 15.04
C ALA A 23 -1.91 -30.55 14.42
N ALA A 24 -1.64 -30.49 13.12
CA ALA A 24 -1.83 -29.28 12.35
C ALA A 24 -3.34 -29.10 12.14
N GLY A 25 -3.98 -28.33 13.02
CA GLY A 25 -5.28 -27.77 12.75
C GLY A 25 -5.18 -26.97 11.45
N THR A 26 -5.86 -27.40 10.41
CA THR A 26 -6.12 -26.59 9.23
C THR A 26 -7.02 -25.43 9.65
N GLU A 27 -6.45 -24.31 10.09
CA GLU A 27 -7.17 -23.04 10.04
C GLU A 27 -7.54 -22.83 8.56
N ALA A 28 -8.82 -22.97 8.24
CA ALA A 28 -9.31 -22.64 6.92
C ALA A 28 -8.98 -21.17 6.69
N VAL A 29 -8.09 -20.89 5.73
CA VAL A 29 -7.77 -19.52 5.33
C VAL A 29 -9.06 -18.91 4.80
N THR A 30 -9.76 -18.16 5.64
CA THR A 30 -11.03 -17.52 5.28
C THR A 30 -10.73 -16.46 4.24
N LYS A 31 -11.25 -16.65 3.02
CA LYS A 31 -11.09 -15.69 1.93
C LYS A 31 -11.69 -14.34 2.35
N PRO A 32 -11.01 -13.21 2.06
CA PRO A 32 -11.55 -11.91 2.39
C PRO A 32 -12.81 -11.64 1.57
N LYS A 33 -13.83 -11.08 2.23
CA LYS A 33 -15.08 -10.68 1.57
C LYS A 33 -14.97 -9.26 1.01
N THR A 34 -14.33 -8.36 1.76
CA THR A 34 -14.21 -6.94 1.40
C THR A 34 -12.75 -6.50 1.35
N ALA A 35 -12.31 -6.03 0.19
CA ALA A 35 -11.03 -5.35 0.01
C ALA A 35 -11.13 -3.86 0.36
N ILE A 36 -10.15 -3.35 1.10
CA ILE A 36 -9.90 -1.92 1.29
C ILE A 36 -8.63 -1.54 0.53
N VAL A 37 -8.78 -0.93 -0.64
CA VAL A 37 -7.66 -0.58 -1.52
C VAL A 37 -7.18 0.83 -1.18
N MET A 38 -6.01 0.93 -0.54
CA MET A 38 -5.46 2.18 -0.01
C MET A 38 -4.57 2.85 -1.06
N LEU A 39 -5.08 3.92 -1.69
CA LEU A 39 -4.36 4.65 -2.75
C LEU A 39 -3.41 5.68 -2.16
N ASN A 40 -2.16 5.70 -2.64
CA ASN A 40 -1.22 6.79 -2.37
C ASN A 40 -0.17 6.85 -3.50
N MET A 41 0.64 7.90 -3.55
CA MET A 41 1.76 7.98 -4.49
C MET A 41 2.84 6.94 -4.17
N GLY A 42 2.96 6.61 -2.87
CA GLY A 42 4.03 5.76 -2.34
C GLY A 42 5.34 6.55 -2.18
N GLY A 43 6.42 5.84 -1.94
CA GLY A 43 7.75 6.41 -1.85
C GLY A 43 8.82 5.31 -1.78
N PRO A 44 10.03 5.58 -2.28
CA PRO A 44 11.11 4.61 -2.34
C PRO A 44 11.48 4.16 -0.93
N THR A 45 11.58 2.85 -0.71
CA THR A 45 11.87 2.27 0.60
C THR A 45 13.36 2.30 0.94
N ASN A 46 14.20 2.47 -0.08
CA ASN A 46 15.65 2.63 0.01
C ASN A 46 16.13 3.63 -1.05
N ILE A 47 17.41 3.99 -0.96
CA ILE A 47 18.06 4.99 -1.81
C ILE A 47 18.14 4.57 -3.28
N ASP A 48 18.28 3.27 -3.55
CA ASP A 48 18.47 2.76 -4.90
C ASP A 48 17.18 2.88 -5.74
N GLU A 49 16.02 2.81 -5.08
CA GLU A 49 14.69 2.97 -5.70
C GLU A 49 14.35 4.42 -6.09
N VAL A 50 15.12 5.41 -5.63
CA VAL A 50 14.81 6.84 -5.86
C VAL A 50 14.79 7.19 -7.35
N GLY A 51 15.71 6.63 -8.13
CA GLY A 51 15.78 6.90 -9.58
C GLY A 51 14.51 6.46 -10.31
N ASP A 52 14.07 5.22 -10.07
CA ASP A 52 12.85 4.66 -10.66
C ASP A 52 11.59 5.39 -10.21
N TYR A 53 11.53 5.75 -8.93
CA TYR A 53 10.45 6.56 -8.37
C TYR A 53 10.32 7.91 -9.09
N LEU A 54 11.43 8.65 -9.23
CA LEU A 54 11.44 9.93 -9.94
C LEU A 54 11.11 9.76 -11.42
N HIS A 55 11.64 8.71 -12.06
CA HIS A 55 11.35 8.42 -13.46
C HIS A 55 9.83 8.29 -13.67
N ARG A 56 9.15 7.52 -12.82
CA ARG A 56 7.69 7.31 -12.91
C ARG A 56 6.88 8.58 -12.65
N ILE A 57 7.31 9.43 -11.70
CA ILE A 57 6.67 10.75 -11.48
C ILE A 57 6.82 11.63 -12.72
N MET A 58 8.04 11.71 -13.27
CA MET A 58 8.34 12.62 -14.37
C MET A 58 7.75 12.18 -15.71
N THR A 59 7.38 10.91 -15.86
CA THR A 59 6.68 10.38 -17.04
C THR A 59 5.16 10.33 -16.89
N ASP A 60 4.62 10.58 -15.68
CA ASP A 60 3.18 10.62 -15.43
C ASP A 60 2.58 11.97 -15.87
N ARG A 61 1.76 11.91 -16.93
CA ARG A 61 1.06 13.08 -17.50
C ARG A 61 -0.07 13.61 -16.63
N ASP A 62 -0.61 12.79 -15.73
CA ASP A 62 -1.64 13.22 -14.78
C ASP A 62 -1.04 14.02 -13.63
N MET A 63 0.25 13.83 -13.36
CA MET A 63 1.00 14.51 -12.30
C MET A 63 1.66 15.80 -12.80
N ILE A 64 2.44 15.71 -13.88
CA ILE A 64 3.14 16.87 -14.48
C ILE A 64 3.02 16.77 -16.01
N GLN A 65 2.74 17.90 -16.67
CA GLN A 65 2.71 17.98 -18.13
C GLN A 65 3.97 18.67 -18.65
N LEU A 66 4.83 17.92 -19.33
CA LEU A 66 6.07 18.45 -19.93
C LEU A 66 6.05 18.37 -21.47
N PRO A 67 6.68 19.31 -22.19
CA PRO A 67 6.89 19.14 -23.62
C PRO A 67 7.80 17.92 -23.87
N VAL A 68 7.45 17.06 -24.83
CA VAL A 68 8.23 15.85 -25.16
C VAL A 68 8.54 14.98 -23.91
N GLN A 69 7.55 14.81 -23.03
CA GLN A 69 7.71 14.20 -21.70
C GLN A 69 8.38 12.82 -21.69
N GLY A 70 8.21 12.02 -22.75
CA GLY A 70 8.89 10.73 -22.87
C GLY A 70 10.42 10.82 -22.96
N LYS A 71 10.98 12.00 -23.27
CA LYS A 71 12.42 12.26 -23.27
C LYS A 71 12.83 13.20 -22.13
N LEU A 72 12.09 14.29 -21.91
CA LEU A 72 12.41 15.23 -20.85
C LEU A 72 12.22 14.63 -19.46
N GLY A 73 11.18 13.82 -19.26
CA GLY A 73 10.90 13.21 -17.95
C GLY A 73 12.05 12.35 -17.46
N PRO A 74 12.52 11.35 -18.23
CA PRO A 74 13.66 10.52 -17.85
C PRO A 74 14.96 11.31 -17.63
N TRP A 75 15.22 12.34 -18.45
CA TRP A 75 16.40 13.19 -18.29
C TRP A 75 16.35 14.00 -16.99
N ILE A 76 15.20 14.62 -16.68
CA ILE A 76 14.99 15.35 -15.41
C ILE A 76 15.12 14.41 -14.22
N ALA A 77 14.51 13.22 -14.30
CA ALA A 77 14.58 12.22 -13.24
C ALA A 77 16.03 11.85 -12.94
N SER A 78 16.79 11.42 -13.96
CA SER A 78 18.20 11.05 -13.82
C SER A 78 19.05 12.19 -13.22
N ARG A 79 18.87 13.42 -13.71
CA ARG A 79 19.60 14.59 -13.19
C ARG A 79 19.28 14.89 -11.71
N ARG A 80 18.05 14.61 -11.27
CA ARG A 80 17.58 14.91 -9.90
C ARG A 80 17.82 13.77 -8.91
N THR A 81 18.11 12.56 -9.38
CA THR A 81 18.23 11.37 -8.53
C THR A 81 19.22 11.58 -7.39
N GLU A 82 20.45 11.98 -7.68
CA GLU A 82 21.50 12.12 -6.65
C GLU A 82 21.10 13.12 -5.55
N ASP A 83 20.51 14.26 -5.93
CA ASP A 83 20.08 15.27 -4.96
C ASP A 83 18.89 14.80 -4.11
N VAL A 84 17.98 14.01 -4.68
CA VAL A 84 16.86 13.44 -3.94
C VAL A 84 17.32 12.28 -3.04
N GLN A 85 18.30 11.49 -3.48
CA GLN A 85 18.93 10.45 -2.65
C GLN A 85 19.56 11.05 -1.39
N LYS A 86 20.29 12.17 -1.51
CA LYS A 86 20.84 12.90 -0.34
C LYS A 86 19.75 13.28 0.65
N LYS A 87 18.61 13.79 0.18
CA LYS A 87 17.46 14.12 1.04
C LYS A 87 16.85 12.91 1.73
N TYR A 88 16.76 11.77 1.04
CA TYR A 88 16.31 10.53 1.68
C TYR A 88 17.31 10.03 2.72
N MET A 89 18.61 10.20 2.48
CA MET A 89 19.65 9.86 3.46
C MET A 89 19.52 10.67 4.76
N GLU A 90 19.22 11.98 4.64
CA GLU A 90 19.02 12.87 5.80
C GLU A 90 17.87 12.41 6.72
N ILE A 91 16.88 11.68 6.20
CA ILE A 91 15.72 11.18 6.95
C ILE A 91 15.80 9.69 7.30
N GLY A 92 16.96 9.05 7.09
CA GLY A 92 17.19 7.64 7.45
C GLY A 92 17.20 6.65 6.31
N GLY A 93 17.33 7.10 5.05
CA GLY A 93 17.64 6.25 3.90
C GLY A 93 16.45 5.82 3.04
N GLY A 94 15.23 6.25 3.35
CA GLY A 94 14.04 5.86 2.59
C GLY A 94 12.75 6.42 3.16
N SER A 95 11.66 6.24 2.42
CA SER A 95 10.31 6.64 2.82
C SER A 95 9.68 5.59 3.74
N PRO A 96 9.16 5.99 4.92
CA PRO A 96 8.47 5.07 5.82
C PRO A 96 7.01 4.80 5.40
N ILE A 97 6.56 5.33 4.24
CA ILE A 97 5.15 5.33 3.86
C ILE A 97 4.57 3.92 3.74
N LEU A 98 5.29 2.96 3.14
CA LEU A 98 4.80 1.58 3.02
C LEU A 98 4.57 0.94 4.39
N LYS A 99 5.48 1.18 5.34
CA LYS A 99 5.36 0.70 6.72
C LYS A 99 4.10 1.27 7.37
N TRP A 100 3.92 2.59 7.32
CA TRP A 100 2.79 3.25 7.97
C TRP A 100 1.44 2.90 7.32
N THR A 101 1.36 2.86 5.99
CA THR A 101 0.14 2.45 5.28
C THR A 101 -0.25 1.03 5.66
N ASN A 102 0.72 0.11 5.77
CA ASN A 102 0.44 -1.24 6.24
C ASN A 102 -0.04 -1.25 7.70
N SER A 103 0.64 -0.55 8.61
CA SER A 103 0.22 -0.50 10.02
C SER A 103 -1.20 0.06 10.17
N GLN A 104 -1.51 1.15 9.45
CA GLN A 104 -2.84 1.75 9.43
C GLN A 104 -3.88 0.80 8.82
N GLY A 105 -3.55 0.15 7.70
CA GLY A 105 -4.40 -0.82 7.03
C GLY A 105 -4.77 -2.01 7.92
N HIS A 106 -3.80 -2.59 8.64
CA HIS A 106 -4.05 -3.69 9.58
C HIS A 106 -5.00 -3.27 10.71
N LEU A 107 -4.75 -2.12 11.34
CA LEU A 107 -5.61 -1.61 12.42
C LEU A 107 -7.01 -1.26 11.91
N LEU A 108 -7.10 -0.70 10.70
CA LEU A 108 -8.36 -0.39 10.04
C LEU A 108 -9.20 -1.65 9.82
N VAL A 109 -8.64 -2.71 9.22
CA VAL A 109 -9.41 -3.93 8.95
C VAL A 109 -9.81 -4.66 10.23
N GLN A 110 -8.95 -4.66 11.26
CA GLN A 110 -9.32 -5.20 12.58
C GLN A 110 -10.48 -4.45 13.22
N ALA A 111 -10.54 -3.13 13.05
CA ALA A 111 -11.66 -2.33 13.53
C ALA A 111 -12.93 -2.59 12.69
N LEU A 112 -12.79 -2.68 11.36
CA LEU A 112 -13.91 -2.96 10.46
C LEU A 112 -14.50 -4.35 10.68
N ASP A 113 -13.69 -5.37 10.94
CA ASP A 113 -14.20 -6.72 11.24
C ASP A 113 -15.06 -6.75 12.51
N LYS A 114 -14.74 -5.90 13.50
CA LYS A 114 -15.52 -5.76 14.73
C LYS A 114 -16.78 -4.93 14.53
N LEU A 115 -16.69 -3.84 13.77
CA LEU A 115 -17.79 -2.89 13.56
C LEU A 115 -18.80 -3.37 12.51
N HIS A 116 -18.34 -4.13 11.52
CA HIS A 116 -19.10 -4.56 10.34
C HIS A 116 -18.87 -6.05 10.04
N PRO A 117 -19.27 -6.96 10.95
CA PRO A 117 -19.07 -8.41 10.76
C PRO A 117 -19.77 -8.97 9.50
N GLU A 118 -20.81 -8.30 8.99
CA GLU A 118 -21.53 -8.67 7.78
C GLU A 118 -20.72 -8.51 6.48
N THR A 119 -19.74 -7.61 6.48
CA THR A 119 -18.79 -7.38 5.37
C THR A 119 -17.40 -7.94 5.63
N ALA A 120 -17.17 -8.53 6.80
CA ALA A 120 -15.96 -9.26 7.15
C ALA A 120 -15.85 -10.61 6.38
N PRO A 121 -14.65 -11.19 6.23
CA PRO A 121 -13.35 -10.62 6.63
C PRO A 121 -12.92 -9.47 5.72
N HIS A 122 -12.41 -8.39 6.31
CA HIS A 122 -11.81 -7.27 5.58
C HIS A 122 -10.32 -7.51 5.37
N LYS A 123 -9.78 -7.08 4.22
CA LYS A 123 -8.33 -7.08 3.95
C LYS A 123 -7.92 -5.79 3.28
N HIS A 124 -6.83 -5.18 3.73
CA HIS A 124 -6.28 -3.99 3.09
C HIS A 124 -5.29 -4.38 1.99
N TYR A 125 -5.25 -3.56 0.94
CA TYR A 125 -4.32 -3.68 -0.18
C TYR A 125 -3.67 -2.33 -0.39
N VAL A 126 -2.34 -2.27 -0.28
CA VAL A 126 -1.59 -1.06 -0.62
C VAL A 126 -1.55 -0.94 -2.13
N CYS A 127 -1.93 0.21 -2.66
CA CYS A 127 -1.94 0.49 -4.09
C CYS A 127 -1.22 1.82 -4.33
N PHE A 128 0.07 1.74 -4.63
CA PHE A 128 0.93 2.87 -4.85
C PHE A 128 1.11 3.22 -6.33
N ARG A 129 1.22 4.53 -6.60
CA ARG A 129 1.29 5.04 -7.98
C ARG A 129 2.69 4.93 -8.60
N TYR A 130 3.74 5.12 -7.80
CA TYR A 130 5.12 5.26 -8.30
C TYR A 130 6.14 4.28 -7.71
N VAL A 131 5.74 3.46 -6.74
CA VAL A 131 6.55 2.36 -6.21
C VAL A 131 5.67 1.13 -5.96
N PRO A 132 6.24 -0.08 -5.85
CA PRO A 132 5.48 -1.26 -5.45
C PRO A 132 4.90 -1.13 -4.02
N PRO A 133 3.78 -1.80 -3.71
CA PRO A 133 2.91 -2.54 -4.64
C PRO A 133 2.12 -1.59 -5.55
N PHE A 134 2.18 -1.81 -6.86
CA PHE A 134 1.50 -0.97 -7.85
C PHE A 134 0.02 -1.31 -7.96
N THR A 135 -0.73 -0.50 -8.71
CA THR A 135 -2.13 -0.80 -9.09
C THR A 135 -2.27 -2.22 -9.66
N HIS A 136 -1.36 -2.63 -10.54
CA HIS A 136 -1.39 -3.97 -11.11
C HIS A 136 -1.28 -5.06 -10.03
N ASP A 137 -0.37 -4.88 -9.06
CA ASP A 137 -0.12 -5.86 -8.00
C ASP A 137 -1.33 -5.95 -7.06
N ALA A 138 -1.85 -4.80 -6.62
CA ALA A 138 -2.98 -4.71 -5.71
C ALA A 138 -4.26 -5.31 -6.31
N PHE A 139 -4.60 -4.95 -7.55
CA PHE A 139 -5.82 -5.42 -8.20
C PHE A 139 -5.73 -6.88 -8.64
N THR A 140 -4.56 -7.35 -9.08
CA THR A 140 -4.37 -8.79 -9.34
C THR A 140 -4.49 -9.60 -8.05
N ALA A 141 -3.94 -9.11 -6.93
CA ALA A 141 -4.05 -9.79 -5.65
C ALA A 141 -5.50 -9.86 -5.13
N LEU A 142 -6.25 -8.76 -5.16
CA LEU A 142 -7.64 -8.76 -4.69
C LEU A 142 -8.56 -9.60 -5.59
N GLU A 143 -8.31 -9.64 -6.90
CA GLU A 143 -9.04 -10.51 -7.83
C GLU A 143 -8.76 -12.00 -7.54
N ASN A 144 -7.49 -12.36 -7.32
CA ASN A 144 -7.10 -13.74 -6.97
C ASN A 144 -7.66 -14.18 -5.61
N ASP A 145 -7.77 -13.25 -4.66
CA ASP A 145 -8.38 -13.51 -3.36
C ASP A 145 -9.91 -13.73 -3.46
N GLY A 146 -10.53 -13.34 -4.58
CA GLY A 146 -11.95 -13.58 -4.86
C GLY A 146 -12.91 -12.75 -4.01
N VAL A 147 -12.54 -11.50 -3.72
CA VAL A 147 -13.37 -10.58 -2.92
C VAL A 147 -14.72 -10.31 -3.57
N GLU A 148 -15.74 -10.00 -2.78
CA GLU A 148 -17.07 -9.63 -3.28
C GLU A 148 -17.22 -8.11 -3.42
N ARG A 149 -16.44 -7.35 -2.64
CA ARG A 149 -16.49 -5.89 -2.61
C ARG A 149 -15.08 -5.31 -2.55
N ALA A 150 -14.85 -4.21 -3.27
CA ALA A 150 -13.63 -3.42 -3.18
C ALA A 150 -13.96 -1.95 -2.91
N VAL A 151 -13.45 -1.43 -1.80
CA VAL A 151 -13.53 0.00 -1.45
C VAL A 151 -12.21 0.64 -1.84
N ILE A 152 -12.24 1.45 -2.89
CA ILE A 152 -11.12 2.26 -3.33
C ILE A 152 -11.05 3.47 -2.40
N PHE A 153 -10.02 3.54 -1.57
CA PHE A 153 -9.89 4.52 -0.51
C PHE A 153 -8.64 5.37 -0.70
N SER A 154 -8.84 6.60 -1.18
CA SER A 154 -7.76 7.57 -1.28
C SER A 154 -7.21 7.90 0.09
N GLN A 155 -5.89 7.80 0.27
CA GLN A 155 -5.21 8.24 1.50
C GLN A 155 -4.92 9.76 1.50
N TYR A 156 -5.40 10.48 0.50
CA TYR A 156 -5.39 11.94 0.46
C TYR A 156 -6.74 12.49 0.96
N PRO A 157 -6.79 13.18 2.10
CA PRO A 157 -8.05 13.77 2.57
C PRO A 157 -8.59 14.84 1.59
N GLN A 158 -7.70 15.66 1.03
CA GLN A 158 -8.01 16.67 0.02
C GLN A 158 -7.80 16.09 -1.38
N TYR A 159 -8.82 16.16 -2.23
CA TYR A 159 -8.72 15.71 -3.61
C TYR A 159 -7.85 16.66 -4.45
N SER A 160 -6.97 16.08 -5.26
CA SER A 160 -6.33 16.75 -6.41
C SER A 160 -6.25 15.79 -7.58
N CYS A 161 -6.36 16.32 -8.80
CA CYS A 161 -6.21 15.54 -10.03
C CYS A 161 -4.81 14.90 -10.11
N ALA A 162 -3.79 15.58 -9.58
CA ALA A 162 -2.41 15.08 -9.57
C ALA A 162 -2.18 13.95 -8.55
N THR A 163 -3.11 13.69 -7.63
CA THR A 163 -2.96 12.68 -6.57
C THR A 163 -4.02 11.59 -6.66
N THR A 164 -5.21 11.82 -6.08
CA THR A 164 -6.34 10.89 -6.17
C THR A 164 -6.72 10.65 -7.63
N GLY A 165 -6.79 11.71 -8.45
CA GLY A 165 -7.13 11.60 -9.87
C GLY A 165 -6.18 10.67 -10.65
N SER A 166 -4.87 10.92 -10.61
CA SER A 166 -3.85 10.06 -11.22
C SER A 166 -3.94 8.60 -10.74
N SER A 167 -4.26 8.38 -9.47
CA SER A 167 -4.42 7.02 -8.92
C SER A 167 -5.67 6.31 -9.48
N LEU A 168 -6.77 7.04 -9.67
CA LEU A 168 -7.99 6.51 -10.29
C LEU A 168 -7.80 6.24 -11.79
N ASN A 169 -7.08 7.10 -12.50
CA ASN A 169 -6.72 6.88 -13.90
C ASN A 169 -5.87 5.62 -14.06
N ALA A 170 -4.91 5.37 -13.17
CA ALA A 170 -4.14 4.12 -13.20
C ALA A 170 -5.00 2.85 -13.03
N ILE A 171 -6.12 2.94 -12.28
CA ILE A 171 -7.10 1.84 -12.15
C ILE A 171 -7.91 1.71 -13.44
N ALA A 172 -8.32 2.82 -14.04
CA ALA A 172 -9.00 2.81 -15.33
C ALA A 172 -8.13 2.21 -16.44
N ASP A 173 -6.85 2.58 -16.49
CA ASP A 173 -5.86 2.04 -17.43
C ASP A 173 -5.64 0.54 -17.23
N PHE A 174 -5.58 0.08 -15.98
CA PHE A 174 -5.50 -1.35 -15.66
C PHE A 174 -6.66 -2.15 -16.26
N TYR A 175 -7.88 -1.59 -16.24
CA TYR A 175 -9.07 -2.21 -16.82
C TYR A 175 -9.34 -1.86 -18.28
N GLN A 176 -8.56 -0.97 -18.90
CA GLN A 176 -8.80 -0.52 -20.27
C GLN A 176 -8.82 -1.69 -21.27
N ASN A 177 -7.95 -2.67 -21.06
CA ASN A 177 -7.82 -3.87 -21.90
C ASN A 177 -8.12 -5.18 -21.13
N ARG A 178 -8.82 -5.08 -19.99
CA ARG A 178 -9.19 -6.22 -19.14
C ARG A 178 -10.68 -6.18 -18.79
N PRO A 179 -11.38 -7.32 -18.75
CA PRO A 179 -12.76 -7.32 -18.28
C PRO A 179 -12.80 -6.95 -16.79
N VAL A 180 -13.62 -5.96 -16.44
CA VAL A 180 -13.91 -5.65 -15.03
C VAL A 180 -14.67 -6.84 -14.42
N PRO A 181 -14.20 -7.42 -13.30
CA PRO A 181 -14.86 -8.56 -12.68
C PRO A 181 -16.30 -8.22 -12.23
N LYS A 182 -17.30 -8.84 -12.86
CA LYS A 182 -18.73 -8.58 -12.56
C LYS A 182 -19.16 -8.96 -11.15
N HIS A 183 -18.42 -9.85 -10.49
CA HIS A 183 -18.72 -10.31 -9.13
C HIS A 183 -18.21 -9.34 -8.05
N ILE A 184 -17.32 -8.41 -8.39
CA ILE A 184 -16.76 -7.44 -7.45
C ILE A 184 -17.55 -6.14 -7.50
N LYS A 185 -18.10 -5.73 -6.35
CA LYS A 185 -18.76 -4.44 -6.20
C LYS A 185 -17.72 -3.36 -5.84
N PHE A 186 -17.40 -2.49 -6.78
CA PHE A 186 -16.47 -1.37 -6.54
C PHE A 186 -17.21 -0.16 -5.94
N SER A 187 -16.55 0.52 -5.01
CA SER A 187 -17.00 1.81 -4.45
C SER A 187 -15.80 2.69 -4.12
N LEU A 188 -16.02 4.00 -3.99
CA LEU A 188 -14.94 4.98 -3.91
C LEU A 188 -15.12 5.94 -2.73
N ILE A 189 -14.04 6.16 -1.98
CA ILE A 189 -13.85 7.25 -1.03
C ILE A 189 -12.71 8.12 -1.58
N GLU A 190 -13.08 9.13 -2.38
CA GLU A 190 -12.10 9.97 -3.10
C GLU A 190 -11.58 11.18 -2.31
N ARG A 191 -12.34 11.63 -1.31
CA ARG A 191 -12.02 12.80 -0.46
C ARG A 191 -12.72 12.71 0.88
N TRP A 192 -12.07 13.22 1.92
CA TRP A 192 -12.56 13.12 3.31
C TRP A 192 -11.92 14.19 4.22
N ALA A 193 -11.56 15.35 3.66
CA ALA A 193 -10.91 16.46 4.36
C ALA A 193 -11.70 17.00 5.56
N SER A 194 -13.04 16.95 5.52
CA SER A 194 -13.92 17.43 6.59
C SER A 194 -14.25 16.37 7.64
N HIS A 195 -13.62 15.20 7.61
CA HIS A 195 -13.92 14.14 8.56
C HIS A 195 -13.55 14.58 10.00
N PRO A 196 -14.48 14.54 10.97
CA PRO A 196 -14.25 15.12 12.29
C PRO A 196 -13.10 14.45 13.05
N LEU A 197 -12.88 13.15 12.85
CA LEU A 197 -11.73 12.46 13.48
C LEU A 197 -10.38 12.88 12.86
N LEU A 198 -10.34 13.33 11.61
CA LEU A 198 -9.10 13.85 11.02
C LEU A 198 -8.75 15.19 11.67
N ALA A 199 -9.72 16.10 11.78
CA ALA A 199 -9.54 17.38 12.47
C ALA A 199 -9.14 17.19 13.93
N LYS A 200 -9.75 16.21 14.61
CA LYS A 200 -9.39 15.84 15.99
C LYS A 200 -7.92 15.43 16.11
N VAL A 201 -7.45 14.51 15.25
CA VAL A 201 -6.05 14.06 15.27
C VAL A 201 -5.09 15.24 15.04
N PHE A 202 -5.36 16.13 14.07
CA PHE A 202 -4.52 17.32 13.87
C PHE A 202 -4.53 18.24 15.09
N ALA A 203 -5.70 18.52 15.66
CA ALA A 203 -5.81 19.37 16.84
C ALA A 203 -5.06 18.78 18.05
N GLU A 204 -5.14 17.47 18.27
CA GLU A 204 -4.40 16.77 19.33
C GLU A 204 -2.88 16.88 19.10
N ARG A 205 -2.38 16.59 17.89
CA ARG A 205 -0.95 16.71 17.57
C ARG A 205 -0.42 18.13 17.68
N ILE A 206 -1.22 19.14 17.32
CA ILE A 206 -0.84 20.55 17.49
C ILE A 206 -0.74 20.90 18.97
N ARG A 207 -1.73 20.52 19.79
CA ARG A 207 -1.70 20.77 21.24
C ARG A 207 -0.50 20.10 21.92
N GLU A 208 -0.25 18.82 21.61
CA GLU A 208 0.94 18.09 22.10
C GLU A 208 2.26 18.82 21.77
N LYS A 209 2.34 19.50 20.63
CA LYS A 209 3.54 20.27 20.26
C LYS A 209 3.61 21.65 20.87
N LEU A 210 2.47 22.30 21.11
CA LEU A 210 2.42 23.58 21.82
C LEU A 210 2.86 23.43 23.29
N GLU A 211 2.62 22.27 23.91
CA GLU A 211 3.09 21.95 25.27
C GLU A 211 4.62 21.97 25.43
N VAL A 212 5.38 21.84 24.34
CA VAL A 212 6.86 21.91 24.37
C VAL A 212 7.37 23.35 24.53
N PHE A 213 6.57 24.36 24.15
CA PHE A 213 6.92 25.77 24.31
C PHE A 213 6.69 26.24 25.74
N ASP A 214 7.49 27.22 26.18
CA ASP A 214 7.30 27.90 27.47
C ASP A 214 5.91 28.55 27.53
N ASP A 215 5.24 28.43 28.68
CA ASP A 215 3.89 28.95 28.89
C ASP A 215 3.77 30.44 28.52
N LYS A 216 4.82 31.23 28.69
CA LYS A 216 4.82 32.68 28.44
C LYS A 216 4.74 33.07 26.97
N VAL A 217 5.13 32.17 26.06
CA VAL A 217 5.15 32.44 24.61
C VAL A 217 4.18 31.57 23.83
N ARG A 218 3.55 30.57 24.49
CA ARG A 218 2.71 29.57 23.84
C ARG A 218 1.55 30.18 23.05
N ASP A 219 0.92 31.22 23.58
CA ASP A 219 -0.22 31.90 22.94
C ASP A 219 0.20 32.77 21.74
N ASP A 220 1.49 33.15 21.66
CA ASP A 220 2.07 33.91 20.56
C ASP A 220 2.65 33.02 19.45
N VAL A 221 2.61 31.69 19.63
CA VAL A 221 3.13 30.75 18.63
C VAL A 221 2.27 30.79 17.37
N VAL A 222 2.90 31.13 16.24
CA VAL A 222 2.27 31.08 14.92
C VAL A 222 2.18 29.63 14.44
N ILE A 223 0.96 29.16 14.18
CA ILE A 223 0.72 27.85 13.55
C ILE A 223 0.72 28.02 12.04
N LEU A 224 1.79 27.56 11.38
CA LEU A 224 1.90 27.57 9.92
C LEU A 224 1.47 26.22 9.34
N PHE A 225 0.27 26.17 8.74
CA PHE A 225 -0.16 25.01 7.96
C PHE A 225 0.55 25.01 6.60
N THR A 226 1.40 24.03 6.36
CA THR A 226 2.09 23.86 5.07
C THR A 226 1.49 22.68 4.30
N ALA A 227 1.14 22.91 3.04
CA ALA A 227 0.67 21.89 2.12
C ALA A 227 1.57 21.86 0.88
N HIS A 228 1.64 20.70 0.22
CA HIS A 228 2.37 20.59 -1.04
C HIS A 228 1.72 21.50 -2.09
N SER A 229 2.51 22.39 -2.69
CA SER A 229 2.05 23.27 -3.75
C SER A 229 1.72 22.48 -5.01
N LEU A 230 0.80 23.02 -5.81
CA LEU A 230 0.56 22.56 -7.17
C LEU A 230 1.18 23.56 -8.17
N PRO A 231 1.65 23.11 -9.34
CA PRO A 231 2.06 24.01 -10.41
C PRO A 231 0.90 24.94 -10.79
N LEU A 232 1.20 26.23 -10.97
CA LEU A 232 0.27 27.16 -11.60
C LEU A 232 0.19 26.82 -13.10
N LYS A 233 -1.02 26.87 -13.66
CA LYS A 233 -1.25 26.70 -15.10
C LYS A 233 -0.63 27.85 -15.90
#